data_AF-A0AAD4Q732-F1
#
_entry.id   AF-A0AAD4Q732-F1
#
_cell.length_a   1.000
_cell.length_b   1.000
_cell.length_c   1.000
_cell.angle_alpha   90.00
_cell.angle_beta   90.00
_cell.angle_gamma   90.00
#
_symmetry.space_group_name_H-M   'P 1'
#
loop_
_entity.id
_entity.type
_entity.pdbx_description
1 polymer ?
#
loop_
_entity_poly.entity_id
_entity_poly.type
_entity_poly.pdbx_seq_one_letter_code
_entity_poly.pdbx_strand_id
1 'polypeptide(L)'
;MNLKMMVLEQLLNELFACGHKVLVFSQFITMLNIIKDWACECKIWQLGHIDGSTGPLEHRTEMDRFQRGSDATDAPSLFLLNTCTVTFWFDRHLGPGSGH
;
A
#
# COMPACT_ATOMS: atom_id res chain seq x y z
N MET A 1 1.65 20.68 8.75
CA MET A 1 0.97 19.37 8.58
C MET A 1 -0.42 19.63 8.00
N ASN A 2 -0.80 19.01 6.87
CA ASN A 2 -2.14 19.16 6.29
C ASN A 2 -3.18 18.39 7.14
N LEU A 3 -4.42 18.89 7.27
CA LEU A 3 -5.49 18.24 8.07
C LEU A 3 -5.69 16.76 7.69
N LYS A 4 -5.57 16.45 6.39
CA LYS A 4 -5.69 15.08 5.88
C LYS A 4 -4.59 14.16 6.41
N MET A 5 -3.36 14.67 6.55
CA MET A 5 -2.24 13.91 7.13
C MET A 5 -2.41 13.70 8.63
N MET A 6 -2.98 14.68 9.36
CA MET A 6 -3.22 14.54 10.80
C MET A 6 -4.27 13.46 11.11
N VAL A 7 -5.33 13.39 10.30
CA VAL A 7 -6.35 12.34 10.43
C VAL A 7 -5.77 10.98 10.04
N LEU A 8 -5.03 10.92 8.92
CA LEU A 8 -4.39 9.68 8.48
C LEU A 8 -3.40 9.15 9.53
N GLU A 9 -2.57 10.01 10.10
CA GLU A 9 -1.62 9.64 11.15
C GLU A 9 -2.32 9.01 12.36
N GLN A 10 -3.39 9.65 12.86
CA GLN A 10 -4.13 9.13 14.01
C GLN A 10 -4.74 7.75 13.71
N LEU A 11 -5.40 7.60 12.55
CA LEU A 11 -5.99 6.32 12.14
C LEU A 11 -4.93 5.23 11.98
N LEU A 12 -3.80 5.53 11.34
CA LEU A 12 -2.73 4.55 11.16
C LEU A 12 -2.10 4.13 12.50
N ASN A 13 -1.88 5.07 13.41
CA ASN A 13 -1.35 4.74 14.74
C ASN A 13 -2.28 3.80 15.51
N GLU A 14 -3.60 4.07 15.51
CA GLU A 14 -4.58 3.22 16.19
C GLU A 14 -4.66 1.83 15.56
N LEU A 15 -4.69 1.75 14.23
CA LEU A 15 -4.77 0.48 13.51
C LEU A 15 -3.52 -0.38 13.73
N PHE A 16 -2.33 0.25 13.72
CA PHE A 16 -1.07 -0.46 13.96
C PHE A 16 -0.89 -0.87 15.42
N ALA A 17 -1.38 -0.09 16.38
CA ALA A 17 -1.41 -0.50 17.79
C ALA A 17 -2.26 -1.77 18.01
N CYS A 18 -3.29 -1.98 17.19
CA CYS A 18 -4.13 -3.18 17.20
C CYS A 18 -3.57 -4.33 16.32
N GLY A 19 -2.40 -4.16 15.71
CA GLY A 19 -1.78 -5.18 14.85
C GLY A 19 -2.43 -5.34 13.47
N HIS A 20 -3.21 -4.35 13.01
CA HIS A 20 -3.83 -4.41 11.68
C HIS A 20 -2.84 -4.02 10.57
N LYS A 21 -3.01 -4.68 9.41
CA LYS A 21 -2.39 -4.25 8.16
C LYS A 21 -3.33 -3.28 7.45
N VAL A 22 -2.77 -2.20 6.89
CA VAL A 22 -3.55 -1.12 6.27
C VAL A 22 -3.13 -0.92 4.82
N LEU A 23 -4.12 -0.79 3.95
CA LEU A 23 -3.96 -0.52 2.52
C LEU A 23 -4.53 0.87 2.21
N VAL A 24 -3.70 1.74 1.66
CA VAL A 24 -4.06 3.12 1.30
C VAL A 24 -4.07 3.27 -0.21
N PHE A 25 -5.22 3.70 -0.74
CA PHE A 25 -5.39 4.00 -2.15
C PHE A 25 -5.50 5.51 -2.39
N SER A 26 -4.92 5.98 -3.49
CA SER A 26 -5.07 7.36 -3.94
C SER A 26 -5.05 7.43 -5.47
N GLN A 27 -5.72 8.45 -6.02
CA GLN A 27 -5.59 8.84 -7.44
C GLN A 27 -4.46 9.87 -7.65
N PHE A 28 -3.95 10.43 -6.55
CA PHE A 28 -2.87 11.42 -6.57
C PHE A 28 -1.57 10.78 -6.11
N ILE A 29 -0.65 10.57 -7.05
CA ILE A 29 0.69 10.00 -6.79
C ILE A 29 1.47 10.89 -5.82
N THR A 30 1.37 12.22 -5.95
CA THR A 30 2.02 13.16 -5.04
C THR A 30 1.62 12.94 -3.58
N MET A 31 0.36 12.57 -3.31
CA MET A 31 -0.08 12.26 -1.95
C MET A 31 0.53 10.94 -1.45
N LEU A 32 0.61 9.91 -2.30
CA LEU A 32 1.26 8.65 -1.94
C LEU A 32 2.74 8.85 -1.62
N ASN A 33 3.44 9.70 -2.40
CA ASN A 33 4.82 10.06 -2.13
C ASN A 33 4.97 10.77 -0.79
N ILE A 34 4.11 11.77 -0.48
CA ILE A 34 4.14 12.45 0.82
C ILE A 34 3.92 11.48 1.99
N ILE A 35 2.96 10.55 1.84
CA ILE A 35 2.69 9.53 2.86
C ILE A 35 3.89 8.59 3.02
N LYS A 36 4.48 8.16 1.90
CA LYS A 36 5.66 7.29 1.87
C LYS A 36 6.84 7.94 2.58
N ASP A 37 7.17 9.17 2.22
CA ASP A 37 8.31 9.91 2.79
C ASP A 37 8.10 10.12 4.29
N TRP A 38 6.90 10.55 4.72
CA TRP A 38 6.57 10.68 6.13
C TRP A 38 6.65 9.35 6.90
N ALA A 39 6.11 8.26 6.34
CA ALA A 39 6.13 6.95 6.98
C ALA A 39 7.56 6.39 7.11
N CYS A 40 8.39 6.56 6.08
CA CYS A 40 9.78 6.10 6.08
C CYS A 40 10.68 6.96 6.97
N GLU A 41 10.59 8.30 6.88
CA GLU A 41 11.54 9.21 7.50
C GLU A 41 11.16 9.60 8.93
N CYS A 42 9.86 9.78 9.21
CA CYS A 42 9.40 10.23 10.52
C CYS A 42 8.96 9.07 11.43
N LYS A 43 8.34 8.04 10.86
CA LYS A 43 7.81 6.91 11.64
C LYS A 43 8.68 5.66 11.60
N ILE A 44 9.60 5.58 10.65
CA ILE A 44 10.46 4.41 10.39
C ILE A 44 9.60 3.14 10.19
N TRP A 45 8.45 3.29 9.53
CA TRP A 45 7.55 2.18 9.26
C TRP A 45 7.96 1.42 8.01
N GLN A 46 7.82 0.10 8.06
CA GLN A 46 7.94 -0.74 6.88
C GLN A 46 6.67 -0.67 6.05
N LEU A 47 6.82 -0.32 4.78
CA LEU A 47 5.72 -0.21 3.85
C LEU A 47 6.03 -0.89 2.52
N GLY A 48 4.99 -1.45 1.92
CA GLY A 48 5.00 -1.87 0.52
C GLY A 48 4.40 -0.79 -0.37
N HIS A 49 4.86 -0.71 -1.62
CA HIS A 49 4.34 0.25 -2.58
C HIS A 49 4.34 -0.36 -3.98
N ILE A 50 3.19 -0.26 -4.64
CA ILE A 50 3.02 -0.64 -6.04
C ILE A 50 2.58 0.61 -6.82
N ASP A 51 3.36 0.96 -7.83
CA ASP A 51 3.03 1.99 -8.81
C ASP A 51 2.84 1.35 -10.20
N GLY A 52 2.26 2.10 -11.15
CA GLY A 52 2.03 1.65 -12.52
C GLY A 52 3.30 1.33 -13.31
N SER A 53 4.47 1.63 -12.75
CA SER A 53 5.80 1.41 -13.34
C SER A 53 6.42 0.05 -12.98
N THR A 54 5.86 -0.67 -12.01
CA THR A 54 6.45 -1.91 -11.46
C THR A 54 5.97 -3.15 -12.26
N GLY A 55 6.79 -4.21 -12.35
CA GLY A 55 6.46 -5.38 -13.17
C GLY A 55 5.38 -6.28 -12.56
N PRO A 56 4.60 -7.07 -13.34
CA PRO A 56 3.56 -7.94 -12.79
C PRO A 56 4.05 -8.98 -11.77
N LEU A 57 5.28 -9.47 -11.94
CA LEU A 57 5.91 -10.42 -11.01
C LEU A 57 6.26 -9.74 -9.68
N GLU A 58 6.84 -8.54 -9.74
CA GLU A 58 7.18 -7.75 -8.57
C GLU A 58 5.91 -7.34 -7.79
N HIS A 59 4.82 -7.00 -8.49
CA HIS A 59 3.53 -6.74 -7.86
C HIS A 59 3.06 -7.95 -7.03
N ARG A 60 3.13 -9.16 -7.60
CA ARG A 60 2.74 -10.38 -6.90
C ARG A 60 3.63 -10.61 -5.69
N THR A 61 4.94 -10.51 -5.84
CA THR A 61 5.90 -10.68 -4.73
C THR A 61 5.64 -9.70 -3.58
N GLU A 62 5.40 -8.43 -3.89
CA GLU A 62 5.20 -7.39 -2.88
C GLU A 62 3.83 -7.54 -2.19
N MET A 63 2.79 -7.89 -2.95
CA MET A 63 1.46 -8.20 -2.41
C MET A 63 1.50 -9.46 -1.52
N ASP A 64 2.22 -10.48 -1.97
CA ASP A 64 2.42 -11.71 -1.25
C ASP A 64 3.18 -11.49 0.06
N ARG A 65 4.23 -10.65 0.04
CA ARG A 65 4.97 -10.23 1.24
C ARG A 65 4.04 -9.54 2.22
N PHE A 66 3.22 -8.61 1.74
CA PHE A 66 2.25 -7.90 2.57
C PHE A 66 1.19 -8.83 3.16
N GLN A 67 0.60 -9.72 2.36
CA GLN A 67 -0.43 -10.66 2.81
C GLN A 67 0.10 -11.71 3.78
N ARG A 68 1.20 -12.40 3.41
CA ARG A 68 1.74 -13.55 4.15
C ARG A 68 2.59 -13.17 5.37
N GLY A 69 3.07 -11.94 5.46
CA GLY A 69 3.89 -11.47 6.58
C GLY A 69 3.15 -11.29 7.91
N SER A 70 2.11 -12.09 8.23
CA SER A 70 1.34 -11.90 9.47
C SER A 70 2.14 -12.17 10.75
N ASP A 71 3.29 -12.84 10.66
CA ASP A 71 4.11 -13.29 11.80
C ASP A 71 5.58 -12.83 11.77
N ALA A 72 6.00 -12.13 10.72
CA ALA A 72 7.38 -11.66 10.61
C ALA A 72 7.51 -10.26 11.22
N THR A 73 8.48 -10.07 12.12
CA THR A 73 8.84 -8.76 12.71
C THR A 73 9.20 -7.69 11.67
N ASP A 74 9.45 -8.11 10.42
CA ASP A 74 9.86 -7.29 9.27
C ASP A 74 8.79 -7.20 8.16
N ALA A 75 7.55 -7.59 8.45
CA ALA A 75 6.48 -7.49 7.46
C ALA A 75 5.95 -6.05 7.36
N PRO A 76 5.71 -5.54 6.14
CA PRO A 76 5.11 -4.22 5.98
C PRO A 76 3.68 -4.22 6.53
N SER A 77 3.39 -3.27 7.42
CA SER A 77 2.04 -3.05 7.97
C SER A 77 1.25 -2.02 7.17
N LEU A 78 1.94 -1.22 6.34
CA LEU A 78 1.35 -0.23 5.45
C LEU A 78 1.58 -0.61 3.99
N PHE A 79 0.55 -0.54 3.17
CA PHE A 79 0.68 -0.74 1.73
C PHE A 79 0.07 0.44 0.97
N LEU A 80 0.83 1.00 0.04
CA LEU A 80 0.44 2.18 -0.73
C LEU A 80 0.20 1.77 -2.18
N LEU A 81 -0.97 2.12 -2.73
CA LEU A 81 -1.31 1.71 -4.08
C LEU A 81 -2.06 2.79 -4.85
N ASN A 82 -1.65 3.00 -6.10
CA ASN A 82 -2.30 3.94 -7.00
C ASN A 82 -3.56 3.32 -7.63
N THR A 83 -4.65 4.08 -7.68
CA THR A 83 -5.94 3.63 -8.24
C THR A 83 -5.81 3.18 -9.69
N CYS A 84 -4.97 3.84 -10.50
CA CYS A 84 -4.71 3.40 -11.88
C CYS A 84 -4.14 1.98 -11.91
N THR A 85 -3.24 1.65 -10.98
CA THR A 85 -2.66 0.32 -10.89
C THR A 85 -3.70 -0.71 -10.46
N VAL A 86 -4.65 -0.37 -9.57
CA VAL A 86 -5.80 -1.25 -9.25
C VAL A 86 -6.57 -1.57 -10.51
N THR A 87 -6.97 -0.54 -11.27
CA THR A 87 -7.83 -0.70 -12.44
C THR A 87 -7.13 -1.50 -13.53
N PHE A 88 -5.86 -1.20 -13.83
CA PHE A 88 -5.08 -1.99 -14.80
C PHE A 88 -4.85 -3.42 -14.34
N TRP A 89 -4.61 -3.65 -13.05
CA TRP A 89 -4.40 -4.99 -12.52
C TRP A 89 -5.70 -5.80 -12.52
N PHE A 90 -6.82 -5.17 -12.16
CA PHE A 90 -8.17 -5.73 -12.22
C PHE A 90 -8.54 -6.07 -13.66
N ASP A 91 -8.34 -5.16 -14.62
CA ASP A 91 -8.60 -5.40 -16.04
C ASP A 91 -7.78 -6.60 -16.58
N ARG A 92 -6.50 -6.67 -16.23
CA ARG A 92 -5.58 -7.72 -16.72
C ARG A 92 -5.81 -9.10 -16.11
N HIS A 93 -6.35 -9.19 -14.89
CA HIS A 93 -6.42 -10.47 -14.16
C HIS A 93 -7.84 -10.88 -13.72
N LEU A 94 -8.77 -9.95 -13.61
CA LEU A 94 -10.13 -10.15 -13.07
C LEU A 94 -11.23 -9.55 -13.97
N GLY A 95 -10.89 -9.01 -15.14
CA GLY A 95 -11.85 -8.53 -16.13
C GLY A 95 -12.64 -9.68 -16.77
N PRO A 96 -13.87 -9.42 -17.28
CA PRO A 96 -14.67 -10.40 -18.00
C PRO A 96 -14.01 -10.75 -19.34
N GLY A 97 -13.03 -11.65 -19.28
CA GLY A 97 -12.18 -12.03 -20.41
C GLY A 97 -11.03 -12.98 -20.06
N SER A 98 -10.69 -13.16 -18.78
CA SER A 98 -9.72 -14.17 -18.33
C SER A 98 -10.37 -15.55 -18.15
N GLY A 99 -10.96 -16.07 -19.24
CA GLY A 99 -11.25 -17.49 -19.37
C GLY A 99 -9.97 -18.27 -19.70
N HIS A 100 -9.82 -19.43 -19.06
CA HIS A 100 -9.02 -20.55 -19.59
C HIS A 100 -9.46 -20.89 -21.03
#